data_AF-A0A1A5YS58-F1
#
_entry.id   AF-A0A1A5YS58-F1
#
_cell.length_a   1.000
_cell.length_b   1.000
_cell.length_c   1.000
_cell.angle_alpha   90.00
_cell.angle_beta   90.00
_cell.angle_gamma   90.00
#
_symmetry.space_group_name_H-M   'P 1'
#
loop_
_entity.id
_entity.type
_entity.pdbx_description
1 polymer ?
#
loop_
_entity_poly.entity_id
_entity_poly.type
_entity_poly.pdbx_seq_one_letter_code
_entity_poly.pdbx_strand_id
1 'polypeptide(L)'
;MKSKWRLYMVITLIIILAGGLLIAKGTDAVSQAESKKQGILNSDADTDGYYVDLYIPESQIKQIRADQKVNVRFPYLDKLLVKEGVVISIAPSPQFANLRMTREKGQADLSMFLIRISIPASKDLLPGMTAEVRLDEITG
;
A
#
# COMPACT_ATOMS: atom_id res chain seq x y z
N MET A 1 52.00 17.99 -0.49
CA MET A 1 51.30 16.68 -0.39
C MET A 1 50.12 16.64 0.61
N LYS A 2 50.14 17.36 1.75
CA LYS A 2 49.08 17.27 2.79
C LYS A 2 47.69 17.83 2.40
N SER A 3 47.60 18.77 1.46
CA SER A 3 46.33 19.42 1.08
C SER A 3 45.40 18.53 0.24
N LYS A 4 45.95 17.66 -0.62
CA LYS A 4 45.13 16.76 -1.43
C LYS A 4 44.47 15.66 -0.60
N TRP A 5 45.14 15.21 0.47
CA TRP A 5 44.60 14.23 1.42
C TRP A 5 43.34 14.74 2.12
N ARG A 6 43.34 16.01 2.56
CA ARG A 6 42.16 16.63 3.19
C ARG A 6 40.96 16.66 2.24
N LEU A 7 41.19 16.94 0.96
CA LEU A 7 40.13 16.96 -0.04
C LEU A 7 39.52 15.55 -0.25
N TYR A 8 40.34 14.51 -0.34
CA TYR A 8 39.83 13.13 -0.48
C TYR A 8 39.03 12.67 0.74
N MET A 9 39.48 13.00 1.96
CA MET A 9 38.73 12.70 3.19
C MET A 9 37.34 13.34 3.22
N VAL A 10 37.22 14.59 2.78
CA VAL A 10 35.92 15.29 2.71
C VAL A 10 35.01 14.65 1.66
N ILE A 11 35.55 14.31 0.49
CA ILE A 11 34.78 13.65 -0.58
C ILE A 11 34.28 12.27 -0.11
N THR A 12 35.13 11.47 0.54
CA THR A 12 34.73 10.16 1.09
C THR A 12 33.63 10.30 2.14
N LEU A 13 33.72 11.30 3.03
CA LEU A 13 32.69 11.56 4.02
C LEU A 13 31.34 11.92 3.38
N ILE A 14 31.35 12.73 2.32
CA ILE A 14 30.16 13.12 1.56
C ILE A 14 29.54 11.89 0.88
N ILE A 15 30.35 11.01 0.29
CA ILE A 15 29.85 9.78 -0.36
C ILE A 15 29.19 8.84 0.66
N ILE A 16 29.80 8.66 1.84
CA ILE A 16 29.23 7.81 2.90
C ILE A 16 27.92 8.41 3.43
N LEU A 17 27.88 9.72 3.69
CA LEU A 17 26.67 10.41 4.17
C LEU A 17 25.55 10.39 3.14
N ALA A 18 25.85 10.66 1.87
CA ALA A 18 24.88 10.63 0.79
C ALA A 18 24.36 9.21 0.53
N GLY A 19 25.25 8.20 0.56
CA GLY A 19 24.90 6.80 0.43
C GLY A 19 23.99 6.32 1.57
N GLY A 20 24.31 6.68 2.81
CA GLY A 20 23.47 6.36 3.99
C GLY A 20 22.09 7.00 3.93
N LEU A 21 21.99 8.24 3.45
CA LEU A 21 20.72 8.96 3.34
C LEU A 21 19.77 8.34 2.30
N LEU A 22 20.30 7.80 1.21
CA LEU A 22 19.49 7.14 0.17
C LEU A 22 18.86 5.82 0.66
N ILE A 23 19.55 5.08 1.52
CA ILE A 23 19.05 3.83 2.11
C ILE A 23 17.92 4.10 3.11
N ALA A 24 18.00 5.20 3.86
CA ALA A 24 17.02 5.55 4.89
C ALA A 24 15.66 6.00 4.33
N LYS A 25 15.59 6.47 3.07
CA LYS A 25 14.39 7.11 2.54
C LYS A 25 13.35 6.12 1.98
N GLY A 26 13.61 4.81 1.99
CA GLY A 26 12.60 3.79 1.70
C GLY A 26 11.88 3.99 0.35
N THR A 27 12.58 4.48 -0.66
CA THR A 27 12.03 4.71 -2.02
C THR A 27 11.97 3.41 -2.84
N ASP A 28 12.36 2.29 -2.25
CA ASP A 28 12.39 1.00 -2.93
C ASP A 28 10.98 0.51 -3.27
N ALA A 29 10.90 -0.26 -4.35
CA ALA A 29 9.63 -0.76 -4.86
C ALA A 29 8.90 -1.67 -3.86
N VAL A 30 9.64 -2.31 -2.94
CA VAL A 30 9.07 -3.19 -1.91
C VAL A 30 8.35 -2.37 -0.85
N SER A 31 8.98 -1.33 -0.30
CA SER A 31 8.31 -0.41 0.65
C SER A 31 7.07 0.27 0.06
N GLN A 32 7.12 0.64 -1.23
CA GLN A 32 5.95 1.21 -1.90
C GLN A 32 4.82 0.18 -2.08
N ALA A 33 5.13 -1.07 -2.43
CA ALA A 33 4.13 -2.15 -2.52
C ALA A 33 3.58 -2.57 -1.14
N GLU A 34 4.35 -2.36 -0.07
CA GLU A 34 3.87 -2.56 1.28
C GLU A 34 2.80 -1.54 1.66
N SER A 35 3.01 -0.26 1.32
CA SER A 35 2.10 0.84 1.65
C SER A 35 0.91 0.96 0.70
N LYS A 36 1.10 0.63 -0.58
CA LYS A 36 0.09 0.74 -1.65
C LYS A 36 -0.59 -0.61 -1.88
N LYS A 37 -1.88 -0.72 -1.58
CA LYS A 37 -2.69 -1.92 -1.85
C LYS A 37 -3.64 -1.69 -3.00
N GLN A 38 -3.73 -2.68 -3.87
CA GLN A 38 -4.57 -2.62 -5.06
C GLN A 38 -5.59 -3.75 -5.03
N GLY A 39 -6.78 -3.46 -5.52
CA GLY A 39 -7.87 -4.40 -5.69
C GLY A 39 -8.67 -4.06 -6.95
N ILE A 40 -9.56 -4.96 -7.33
CA ILE A 40 -10.47 -4.73 -8.45
C ILE A 40 -11.79 -4.19 -7.91
N LEU A 41 -12.28 -3.13 -8.53
CA LEU A 41 -13.60 -2.58 -8.26
C LEU A 41 -14.67 -3.53 -8.79
N ASN A 42 -15.50 -4.06 -7.91
CA ASN A 42 -16.61 -4.94 -8.25
C ASN A 42 -17.94 -4.19 -8.07
N SER A 43 -18.95 -4.55 -8.85
CA SER A 43 -20.33 -4.13 -8.59
C SER A 43 -20.91 -4.94 -7.45
N ASP A 44 -21.52 -4.27 -6.49
CA ASP A 44 -22.42 -4.96 -5.57
C ASP A 44 -23.70 -5.34 -6.33
N ALA A 45 -24.17 -6.57 -6.14
CA ALA A 45 -25.41 -7.01 -6.78
C ALA A 45 -26.65 -6.58 -5.98
N ASP A 46 -26.47 -6.33 -4.68
CA ASP A 46 -27.56 -6.01 -3.75
C ASP A 46 -27.70 -4.50 -3.50
N THR A 47 -26.67 -3.72 -3.86
CA THR A 47 -26.62 -2.26 -3.71
C THR A 47 -26.21 -1.60 -5.02
N ASP A 48 -26.71 -0.39 -5.33
CA ASP A 48 -26.26 0.44 -6.46
C ASP A 48 -24.87 1.06 -6.21
N GLY A 49 -23.94 0.25 -5.70
CA GLY A 49 -22.63 0.67 -5.22
C GLY A 49 -21.54 -0.25 -5.72
N TYR A 50 -20.31 0.20 -5.57
CA TYR A 50 -19.14 -0.61 -5.85
C TYR A 50 -18.48 -1.04 -4.56
N TYR A 51 -17.76 -2.16 -4.62
CA TYR A 51 -16.89 -2.57 -3.52
C TYR A 51 -15.54 -3.01 -4.05
N VAL A 52 -14.52 -2.84 -3.22
CA VAL A 52 -13.18 -3.39 -3.46
C VAL A 52 -12.79 -4.26 -2.29
N ASP A 53 -12.27 -5.43 -2.63
CA ASP A 53 -11.71 -6.40 -1.70
C ASP A 53 -10.18 -6.24 -1.70
N LEU A 54 -9.61 -5.97 -0.53
CA LEU A 54 -8.17 -5.71 -0.35
C LEU A 54 -7.59 -6.64 0.70
N TYR A 55 -6.38 -7.12 0.45
CA TYR A 55 -5.62 -7.94 1.39
C TYR A 55 -4.64 -7.09 2.17
N ILE A 56 -4.83 -7.04 3.50
CA ILE A 56 -4.03 -6.23 4.42
C ILE A 56 -3.25 -7.16 5.36
N PRO A 57 -1.95 -6.90 5.60
CA PRO A 57 -1.16 -7.66 6.57
C PRO A 57 -1.68 -7.51 8.02
N GLU A 58 -1.48 -8.54 8.84
CA GLU A 58 -1.85 -8.53 10.26
C GLU A 58 -1.21 -7.38 11.07
N SER A 59 -0.01 -6.93 10.70
CA SER A 59 0.65 -5.81 11.38
C SER A 59 -0.14 -4.50 11.25
N GLN A 60 -0.84 -4.32 10.14
CA GLN A 60 -1.52 -3.06 9.79
C GLN A 60 -3.04 -3.14 10.06
N ILE A 61 -3.64 -4.34 10.04
CA ILE A 61 -5.09 -4.49 10.27
C ILE A 61 -5.54 -3.98 11.64
N LYS A 62 -4.65 -4.01 12.66
CA LYS A 62 -4.95 -3.52 14.02
C LYS A 62 -5.29 -2.02 14.09
N GLN A 63 -4.88 -1.25 13.07
CA GLN A 63 -5.10 0.19 12.99
C GLN A 63 -6.35 0.54 12.17
N ILE A 64 -6.88 -0.42 11.41
CA ILE A 64 -8.05 -0.23 10.56
C ILE A 64 -9.30 -0.64 11.34
N ARG A 65 -10.36 0.17 11.25
CA ARG A 65 -11.65 -0.11 11.88
C ARG A 65 -12.76 -0.20 10.85
N ALA A 66 -13.81 -0.96 11.18
CA ALA A 66 -15.08 -0.85 10.46
C ALA A 66 -15.62 0.59 10.55
N ASP A 67 -16.35 1.01 9.53
CA ASP A 67 -16.89 2.35 9.33
C ASP A 67 -15.85 3.47 9.16
N GLN A 68 -14.58 3.11 9.00
CA GLN A 68 -13.52 4.07 8.73
C GLN A 68 -13.59 4.55 7.27
N LYS A 69 -13.46 5.86 7.09
CA LYS A 69 -13.36 6.50 5.78
C LYS A 69 -11.96 6.33 5.21
N VAL A 70 -11.87 6.01 3.93
CA VAL A 70 -10.62 5.67 3.24
C VAL A 70 -10.61 6.29 1.85
N ASN A 71 -9.48 6.87 1.44
CA ASN A 71 -9.31 7.44 0.11
C ASN A 71 -8.94 6.33 -0.89
N VAL A 72 -9.81 6.11 -1.86
CA VAL A 72 -9.59 5.15 -2.94
C VAL A 72 -9.18 5.90 -4.20
N ARG A 73 -8.06 5.51 -4.79
CA ARG A 73 -7.46 6.13 -5.97
C ARG A 73 -7.63 5.22 -7.18
N PHE A 74 -7.89 5.82 -8.34
CA PHE A 74 -7.99 5.12 -9.61
C PHE A 74 -6.89 5.64 -10.55
N PRO A 75 -5.71 5.00 -10.56
CA PRO A 75 -4.53 5.54 -11.23
C PRO A 75 -4.59 5.47 -12.77
N TYR A 76 -5.51 4.67 -13.32
CA TYR A 76 -5.62 4.42 -14.77
C TYR A 76 -6.65 5.32 -15.47
N LEU A 77 -7.19 6.33 -14.79
CA LEU A 77 -7.98 7.39 -15.42
C LEU A 77 -7.07 8.54 -15.83
N ASP A 78 -7.42 9.25 -16.91
CA ASP A 78 -6.69 10.42 -17.43
C ASP A 78 -6.47 11.50 -16.36
N LYS A 79 -7.40 11.58 -15.40
CA LYS A 79 -7.26 12.38 -14.19
C LYS A 79 -7.21 11.43 -13.01
N LEU A 80 -6.24 11.65 -12.11
CA LEU A 80 -6.16 10.91 -10.86
C LEU A 80 -7.46 11.12 -10.06
N LEU A 81 -8.35 10.13 -10.13
CA LEU A 81 -9.63 10.19 -9.45
C LEU A 81 -9.45 9.63 -8.05
N VAL A 82 -9.77 10.44 -7.05
CA VAL A 82 -9.80 10.04 -5.64
C VAL A 82 -11.25 10.10 -5.18
N LYS A 83 -11.74 8.98 -4.63
CA LYS A 83 -13.09 8.87 -4.06
C LYS A 83 -13.00 8.41 -2.62
N GLU A 84 -13.89 8.93 -1.79
CA GLU A 84 -14.05 8.46 -0.41
C GLU A 84 -14.83 7.15 -0.43
N GLY A 85 -14.26 6.11 0.17
CA GLY A 85 -14.92 4.85 0.47
C GLY A 85 -15.03 4.63 1.99
N VAL A 86 -15.79 3.63 2.39
CA VAL A 86 -15.99 3.24 3.79
C VAL A 86 -15.68 1.76 3.97
N VAL A 87 -14.90 1.42 4.99
CA VAL A 87 -14.62 0.01 5.35
C VAL A 87 -15.90 -0.60 5.93
N ILE A 88 -16.56 -1.48 5.18
CA ILE A 88 -17.83 -2.10 5.60
C ILE A 88 -17.63 -3.43 6.31
N SER A 89 -16.53 -4.13 6.02
CA SER A 89 -16.24 -5.39 6.72
C SER A 89 -14.74 -5.67 6.76
N ILE A 90 -14.35 -6.36 7.83
CA ILE A 90 -13.01 -6.89 8.05
C ILE A 90 -13.20 -8.37 8.37
N ALA A 91 -12.50 -9.25 7.66
CA ALA A 91 -12.57 -10.68 7.93
C ALA A 91 -12.11 -10.97 9.37
N PRO A 92 -12.83 -11.81 10.14
CA PRO A 92 -12.47 -12.10 11.53
C PRO A 92 -11.21 -12.97 11.65
N SER A 93 -10.79 -13.61 10.55
CA SER A 93 -9.60 -14.44 10.46
C SER A 93 -8.80 -14.12 9.20
N PRO A 94 -7.48 -14.38 9.19
CA PRO A 94 -6.68 -14.32 7.98
C PRO A 94 -7.30 -15.22 6.90
N GLN A 95 -7.51 -14.68 5.71
CA GLN A 95 -8.05 -15.46 4.58
C GLN A 95 -6.95 -16.16 3.77
N PHE A 96 -5.71 -15.70 3.93
CA PHE A 96 -4.53 -16.35 3.37
C PHE A 96 -3.46 -16.48 4.45
N ALA A 97 -3.16 -17.72 4.84
CA ALA A 97 -2.00 -18.07 5.65
C ALA A 97 -0.77 -18.42 4.79
N ASN A 98 -0.92 -18.50 3.45
CA ASN A 98 0.03 -19.15 2.57
C ASN A 98 0.17 -18.44 1.21
N LEU A 99 0.57 -17.17 1.18
CA LEU A 99 1.40 -16.74 0.07
C LEU A 99 2.75 -17.45 0.24
N ARG A 100 2.81 -18.73 -0.17
CA ARG A 100 4.06 -19.45 -0.40
C ARG A 100 4.74 -18.77 -1.59
N MET A 101 5.30 -17.58 -1.39
CA MET A 101 6.42 -17.15 -2.21
C MET A 101 7.50 -18.19 -1.97
N THR A 102 7.84 -18.92 -3.02
CA THR A 102 8.82 -20.02 -3.05
C THR A 102 9.96 -19.73 -2.08
N ARG A 103 10.07 -20.55 -1.02
CA ARG A 103 11.11 -20.38 0.01
C ARG A 103 12.48 -20.54 -0.63
N GLU A 104 13.12 -19.42 -0.93
CA GLU A 104 14.57 -19.38 -1.13
C GLU A 104 15.31 -18.70 0.02
N LYS A 105 14.67 -17.83 0.84
CA LYS A 105 15.42 -17.02 1.83
C LYS A 105 14.68 -16.71 3.14
N GLY A 106 14.01 -17.69 3.75
CA GLY A 106 13.61 -17.60 5.17
C GLY A 106 12.75 -16.39 5.58
N GLN A 107 11.93 -15.86 4.67
CA GLN A 107 10.97 -14.80 5.01
C GLN A 107 9.79 -15.37 5.81
N ALA A 108 9.32 -14.58 6.78
CA ALA A 108 8.25 -14.92 7.72
C ALA A 108 6.92 -15.23 7.03
N ASP A 109 6.09 -16.05 7.67
CA ASP A 109 4.73 -16.35 7.20
C ASP A 109 3.89 -15.06 7.26
N LEU A 110 3.44 -14.57 6.10
CA LEU A 110 2.62 -13.37 5.99
C LEU A 110 1.14 -13.74 6.07
N SER A 111 0.51 -13.45 7.22
CA SER A 111 -0.94 -13.55 7.41
C SER A 111 -1.64 -12.32 6.83
N MET A 112 -2.57 -12.53 5.91
CA MET A 112 -3.33 -11.45 5.25
C MET A 112 -4.82 -11.55 5.58
N PHE A 113 -5.40 -10.42 5.98
CA PHE A 113 -6.81 -10.24 6.25
C PHE A 113 -7.50 -9.60 5.05
N LEU A 114 -8.72 -10.05 4.75
CA LEU A 114 -9.55 -9.46 3.72
C LEU A 114 -10.34 -8.30 4.34
N ILE A 115 -10.24 -7.11 3.75
CA ILE A 115 -11.13 -5.99 4.04
C ILE A 115 -11.98 -5.69 2.82
N ARG A 116 -13.23 -5.29 3.05
CA ARG A 116 -14.12 -4.80 2.02
C ARG A 116 -14.40 -3.32 2.23
N ILE A 117 -14.15 -2.54 1.19
CA ILE A 117 -14.42 -1.10 1.17
C ILE A 117 -15.56 -0.86 0.19
N SER A 118 -16.62 -0.22 0.67
CA SER A 118 -17.73 0.26 -0.16
C SER A 118 -17.40 1.63 -0.73
N ILE A 119 -17.68 1.81 -2.02
CA ILE A 119 -17.45 3.04 -2.77
C ILE A 119 -18.79 3.41 -3.44
N PRO A 120 -19.32 4.62 -3.21
CA PRO A 120 -20.55 5.06 -3.86
C PRO A 120 -20.43 5.03 -5.38
N ALA A 121 -21.51 4.63 -6.07
CA ALA A 121 -21.52 4.68 -7.52
C ALA A 121 -21.36 6.12 -8.03
N SER A 122 -20.59 6.28 -9.11
CA SER A 122 -20.46 7.55 -9.81
C SER A 122 -20.24 7.29 -11.29
N LYS A 123 -20.63 8.25 -12.14
CA LYS A 123 -20.56 8.11 -13.61
C LYS A 123 -19.15 7.86 -14.15
N ASP A 124 -18.13 8.20 -13.36
CA ASP A 124 -16.72 8.07 -13.74
C ASP A 124 -16.15 6.69 -13.39
N LEU A 125 -16.88 5.86 -12.64
CA LEU A 125 -16.44 4.55 -12.16
C LEU A 125 -17.15 3.43 -12.91
N LEU A 126 -16.38 2.40 -13.27
CA LEU A 126 -16.91 1.17 -13.87
C LEU A 126 -16.35 -0.05 -13.12
N PRO A 127 -17.13 -1.14 -12.99
CA PRO A 127 -16.60 -2.42 -12.53
C PRO A 127 -15.40 -2.87 -13.37
N GLY A 128 -14.46 -3.56 -12.74
CA GLY A 128 -13.22 -4.01 -13.36
C GLY A 128 -12.06 -3.01 -13.26
N MET A 129 -12.33 -1.75 -12.87
CA MET A 129 -11.25 -0.78 -12.64
C MET A 129 -10.35 -1.18 -11.48
N THR A 130 -9.06 -0.90 -11.58
CA THR A 130 -8.12 -1.06 -10.45
C THR A 130 -8.32 0.09 -9.47
N ALA A 131 -8.70 -0.27 -8.25
CA ALA A 131 -8.78 0.61 -7.11
C ALA A 131 -7.51 0.46 -6.26
N GLU A 132 -6.99 1.58 -5.77
CA GLU A 132 -5.78 1.64 -4.98
C GLU A 132 -6.01 2.38 -3.68
N VAL A 133 -5.52 1.80 -2.59
CA VAL A 133 -5.61 2.36 -1.25
C VAL A 133 -4.21 2.45 -0.66
N ARG A 134 -3.96 3.58 -0.02
CA ARG A 134 -2.71 3.88 0.66
C ARG A 134 -2.87 3.70 2.16
N LEU A 135 -2.17 2.73 2.72
CA LEU A 135 -2.30 2.36 4.13
C LEU A 135 -1.67 3.41 5.05
N ASP A 136 -0.65 4.12 4.58
CA ASP A 136 -0.03 5.28 5.25
C ASP A 136 -1.05 6.38 5.57
N GLU A 137 -2.07 6.58 4.73
CA GLU A 137 -3.12 7.59 4.97
C GLU A 137 -4.16 7.13 6.00
N ILE A 138 -4.24 5.84 6.29
CA ILE A 138 -5.28 5.24 7.16
C ILE A 138 -4.75 5.05 8.58
N THR A 139 -3.46 4.74 8.69
CA THR A 139 -2.73 4.48 9.93
C THR A 139 -2.16 5.75 10.60
N GLY A 140 -2.14 6.88 9.86
CA GLY A 140 -1.60 8.17 10.31
C GLY A 140 -2.33 8.81 11.49
#